data_AF-A0A075R5T4-F1
#
_entry.id   AF-A0A075R5T4-F1
#
_cell.length_a   1.000
_cell.length_b   1.000
_cell.length_c   1.000
_cell.angle_alpha   90.00
_cell.angle_beta   90.00
_cell.angle_gamma   90.00
#
_symmetry.space_group_name_H-M   'P 1'
#
loop_
_entity.id
_entity.type
_entity.pdbx_description
1 polymer ?
#
loop_
_entity_poly.entity_id
_entity_poly.type
_entity_poly.pdbx_seq_one_letter_code
_entity_poly.pdbx_strand_id
1 'polypeptide(L)'
;MRNEWDDGNIPDYYYVQLQWYFFVTGLDWDYFATLIGGNKYREYEVMRDEEIINQLLRLASDFWYHHVLTREAPPVDGSDASTILLSRMYPEATNKLKIQMEQTDIFEKYFEKKQQIKHLEEEVSEITLI
;
A
#
# COMPACT_ATOMS: atom_id res chain seq x y z
N MET A 1 13.50 1.91 -3.98
CA MET A 1 14.61 1.18 -3.36
C MET A 1 15.69 2.07 -2.75
N ARG A 2 16.53 2.84 -3.49
CA ARG A 2 17.63 3.60 -2.83
C ARG A 2 17.11 4.67 -1.85
N ASN A 3 16.05 5.37 -2.24
CA ASN A 3 15.49 6.48 -1.47
C ASN A 3 14.81 6.07 -0.15
N GLU A 4 14.37 4.81 -0.04
CA GLU A 4 13.71 4.30 1.19
C GLU A 4 14.68 4.10 2.35
N TRP A 5 15.99 4.14 2.08
CA TRP A 5 17.04 3.98 3.08
C TRP A 5 17.71 5.32 3.43
N ASP A 6 17.26 6.44 2.87
CA ASP A 6 17.97 7.72 3.02
C ASP A 6 17.93 8.25 4.46
N ASP A 7 16.87 7.95 5.21
CA ASP A 7 16.72 8.34 6.62
C ASP A 7 17.49 7.45 7.59
N GLY A 8 18.25 6.47 7.07
CA GLY A 8 19.04 5.56 7.88
C GLY A 8 18.23 4.46 8.55
N ASN A 9 16.89 4.48 8.51
CA ASN A 9 16.03 3.46 9.14
C ASN A 9 15.77 2.25 8.23
N ILE A 10 15.32 1.15 8.84
CA ILE A 10 14.81 -0.02 8.12
C ILE A 10 13.42 0.35 7.56
N PRO A 11 13.14 0.15 6.26
CA PRO A 11 11.80 0.31 5.72
C PRO A 11 10.78 -0.58 6.41
N ASP A 12 9.57 -0.05 6.67
CA ASP A 12 8.54 -0.68 7.49
C ASP A 12 8.20 -2.12 7.08
N TYR A 13 8.16 -2.40 5.77
CA TYR A 13 7.83 -3.74 5.26
C TYR A 13 8.89 -4.79 5.63
N TYR A 14 10.19 -4.41 5.70
CA TYR A 14 11.22 -5.30 6.21
C TYR A 14 11.12 -5.43 7.72
N TYR A 15 10.86 -4.33 8.43
CA TYR A 15 10.73 -4.36 9.88
C TYR A 15 9.59 -5.28 10.34
N VAL A 16 8.41 -5.15 9.74
CA VAL A 16 7.25 -6.04 9.96
C VAL A 16 7.60 -7.50 9.67
N GLN A 17 8.32 -7.77 8.58
CA GLN A 17 8.76 -9.13 8.24
C GLN A 17 9.70 -9.70 9.31
N LEU A 18 10.63 -8.91 9.84
CA LEU A 18 11.55 -9.33 10.89
C LEU A 18 10.79 -9.67 12.18
N GLN A 19 9.82 -8.84 12.57
CA GLN A 19 8.96 -9.12 13.73
C GLN A 19 8.19 -10.44 13.55
N TRP A 20 7.70 -10.72 12.35
CA TRP A 20 7.08 -12.02 12.06
C TRP A 20 8.05 -13.19 12.19
N TYR A 21 9.30 -13.03 11.76
CA TYR A 21 10.32 -14.07 11.98
C TYR A 21 10.57 -14.31 13.45
N PHE A 22 10.70 -13.27 14.27
CA PHE A 22 10.84 -13.42 15.73
C PHE A 22 9.65 -14.16 16.32
N PHE A 23 8.42 -13.88 15.89
CA PHE A 23 7.25 -14.64 16.31
C PHE A 23 7.38 -16.14 16.00
N VAL A 24 7.80 -16.49 14.79
CA VAL A 24 7.93 -17.90 14.35
C VAL A 24 9.11 -18.62 14.99
N THR A 25 10.25 -17.95 15.13
CA THR A 25 11.50 -18.56 15.62
C THR A 25 11.62 -18.52 17.14
N GLY A 26 10.90 -17.63 17.81
CA GLY A 26 11.01 -17.41 19.26
C GLY A 26 12.25 -16.63 19.67
N LEU A 27 12.92 -15.93 18.75
CA LEU A 27 14.06 -15.06 19.07
C LEU A 27 13.57 -13.73 19.66
N ASP A 28 14.36 -13.20 20.60
CA ASP A 28 14.10 -11.90 21.25
C ASP A 28 14.78 -10.72 20.53
N TRP A 29 15.79 -10.99 19.72
CA TRP A 29 16.53 -10.00 18.93
C TRP A 29 17.39 -10.69 17.86
N ASP A 30 17.77 -9.94 16.82
CA ASP A 30 18.79 -10.35 15.83
C ASP A 30 19.32 -9.12 15.08
N TYR A 31 20.38 -9.30 14.28
CA TYR A 31 20.88 -8.31 13.35
C TYR A 31 20.25 -8.45 11.96
N PHE A 32 19.73 -7.33 11.44
CA PHE A 32 19.33 -7.21 10.05
C PHE A 32 20.43 -6.56 9.22
N ALA A 33 21.09 -7.34 8.37
CA ALA A 33 22.16 -6.89 7.48
C ALA A 33 21.65 -6.73 6.04
N THR A 34 21.98 -5.61 5.39
CA THR A 34 21.56 -5.29 4.03
C THR A 34 22.68 -4.66 3.20
N LEU A 35 22.62 -4.86 1.89
CA LEU A 35 23.54 -4.28 0.91
C LEU A 35 22.78 -3.35 -0.05
N ILE A 36 22.71 -2.08 0.30
CA ILE A 36 21.92 -1.07 -0.43
C ILE A 36 22.61 -0.74 -1.75
N GLY A 37 21.89 -0.91 -2.86
CA GLY A 37 22.42 -0.64 -4.20
C GLY A 37 23.64 -1.49 -4.59
N GLY A 38 23.83 -2.65 -3.93
CA GLY A 38 24.91 -3.60 -4.23
C GLY A 38 26.30 -3.22 -3.71
N ASN A 39 26.46 -2.08 -3.04
CA ASN A 39 27.79 -1.63 -2.58
C ASN A 39 27.81 -0.83 -1.27
N LYS A 40 26.66 -0.61 -0.61
CA LYS A 40 26.58 0.10 0.67
C LYS A 40 26.04 -0.85 1.73
N TYR A 41 26.93 -1.46 2.51
CA TYR A 41 26.55 -2.32 3.63
C TYR A 41 25.98 -1.49 4.78
N ARG A 42 24.90 -1.98 5.37
CA ARG A 42 24.37 -1.50 6.65
C ARG A 42 23.86 -2.68 7.46
N GLU A 43 23.94 -2.54 8.77
CA GLU A 43 23.37 -3.50 9.72
C GLU A 43 22.63 -2.76 10.82
N TYR A 44 21.62 -3.43 11.35
CA TYR A 44 20.72 -2.89 12.34
C TYR A 44 20.47 -3.94 13.40
N GLU A 45 20.66 -3.59 14.67
CA GLU A 45 20.17 -4.41 15.77
C GLU A 45 18.64 -4.23 15.86
N VAL A 46 17.91 -5.33 15.84
CA VAL A 46 16.45 -5.32 15.87
C VAL A 46 15.96 -6.15 17.04
N MET A 47 15.24 -5.49 17.93
CA MET A 47 14.59 -6.15 19.07
C MET A 47 13.19 -6.62 18.67
N ARG A 48 12.76 -7.70 19.30
CA ARG A 48 11.38 -8.18 19.23
C ARG A 48 10.42 -7.15 19.80
N ASP A 49 9.37 -6.85 19.05
CA ASP A 49 8.28 -5.97 19.41
C ASP A 49 6.98 -6.77 19.47
N GLU A 50 6.57 -7.09 20.70
CA GLU A 50 5.35 -7.86 20.95
C GLU A 50 4.08 -7.10 20.53
N GLU A 51 4.06 -5.78 20.56
CA GLU A 51 2.87 -5.02 20.16
C GLU A 51 2.62 -5.22 18.67
N ILE A 52 3.67 -5.04 17.85
CA ILE A 52 3.60 -5.24 16.40
C ILE A 52 3.28 -6.69 16.07
N ILE A 53 3.95 -7.65 16.73
CA ILE A 53 3.69 -9.08 16.52
C ILE A 53 2.22 -9.41 16.78
N ASN A 54 1.64 -8.92 17.89
CA ASN A 54 0.24 -9.17 18.21
C ASN A 54 -0.72 -8.54 17.19
N GLN A 55 -0.40 -7.35 16.67
CA GLN A 55 -1.18 -6.74 15.59
C GLN A 55 -1.12 -7.57 14.30
N LEU A 56 0.07 -8.04 13.91
CA LEU A 56 0.26 -8.90 12.74
C LEU A 56 -0.47 -10.22 12.88
N LEU A 57 -0.38 -10.86 14.05
CA LEU A 57 -1.07 -12.11 14.32
C LEU A 57 -2.58 -11.94 14.21
N ARG A 58 -3.13 -10.82 14.71
CA ARG A 58 -4.56 -10.52 14.58
C ARG A 58 -4.97 -10.41 13.11
N LEU A 59 -4.24 -9.63 12.32
CA LEU A 59 -4.54 -9.42 10.89
C LEU A 59 -4.38 -10.72 10.09
N ALA A 60 -3.30 -11.46 10.30
CA ALA A 60 -3.05 -12.74 9.63
C ALA A 60 -4.11 -13.79 10.00
N SER A 61 -4.52 -13.84 11.26
CA SER A 61 -5.59 -14.75 11.71
C SER A 61 -6.92 -14.39 11.07
N ASP A 62 -7.31 -13.11 11.11
CA ASP A 62 -8.53 -12.62 10.48
C ASP A 62 -8.58 -12.98 8.99
N PHE A 63 -7.48 -12.69 8.27
CA PHE A 63 -7.34 -13.05 6.87
C PHE A 63 -7.44 -14.56 6.63
N TRP A 64 -6.77 -15.37 7.45
CA TRP A 64 -6.78 -16.82 7.31
C TRP A 64 -8.19 -17.41 7.51
N TYR A 65 -8.86 -17.04 8.59
CA TYR A 65 -10.16 -17.62 8.95
C TYR A 65 -11.31 -17.09 8.08
N HIS A 66 -11.32 -15.80 7.73
CA HIS A 66 -12.44 -15.19 7.01
C HIS A 66 -12.27 -15.17 5.49
N HIS A 67 -11.06 -15.31 4.96
CA HIS A 67 -10.82 -15.30 3.51
C HIS A 67 -10.23 -16.60 2.98
N VAL A 68 -9.19 -17.13 3.61
CA VAL A 68 -8.51 -18.33 3.08
C VAL A 68 -9.35 -19.59 3.30
N LEU A 69 -9.82 -19.84 4.52
CA LEU A 69 -10.58 -21.06 4.84
C LEU A 69 -11.98 -21.06 4.23
N THR A 70 -12.65 -19.90 4.21
CA THR A 70 -13.97 -19.73 3.57
C THR A 70 -13.89 -19.73 2.05
N ARG A 71 -12.69 -19.48 1.49
CA ARG A 71 -12.44 -19.24 0.06
C ARG A 71 -13.19 -18.02 -0.47
N GLU A 72 -13.41 -17.04 0.40
CA GLU A 72 -14.00 -15.75 0.04
C GLU A 72 -12.90 -14.73 -0.17
N ALA A 73 -12.74 -14.24 -1.40
CA ALA A 73 -11.72 -13.25 -1.70
C ALA A 73 -11.93 -11.97 -0.88
N PRO A 74 -10.86 -11.35 -0.35
CA PRO A 74 -10.97 -10.06 0.32
C PRO A 74 -11.45 -8.98 -0.67
N PRO A 75 -12.03 -7.89 -0.17
CA PRO A 75 -12.40 -6.74 -1.00
C PRO A 75 -11.21 -6.19 -1.78
N VAL A 76 -11.48 -5.63 -2.95
CA VAL A 76 -10.48 -4.89 -3.74
C VAL A 76 -10.04 -3.67 -2.93
N ASP A 77 -8.75 -3.61 -2.63
CA ASP A 77 -8.15 -2.61 -1.74
C ASP A 77 -7.47 -1.45 -2.49
N GLY A 78 -7.54 -1.44 -3.82
CA GLY A 78 -6.90 -0.43 -4.66
C GLY A 78 -5.37 -0.55 -4.73
N SER A 79 -4.79 -1.61 -4.18
CA SER A 79 -3.36 -1.87 -4.29
C SER A 79 -2.94 -2.16 -5.73
N ASP A 80 -1.65 -2.01 -6.03
CA ASP A 80 -1.07 -2.42 -7.31
C ASP A 80 -1.35 -3.91 -7.59
N ALA A 81 -1.31 -4.75 -6.55
CA ALA A 81 -1.64 -6.17 -6.66
C ALA A 81 -3.08 -6.40 -7.12
N SER A 82 -4.04 -5.70 -6.51
CA SER A 82 -5.44 -5.68 -6.93
C SER A 82 -5.61 -5.19 -8.36
N THR A 83 -4.92 -4.10 -8.72
CA THR A 83 -4.95 -3.52 -10.07
C THR A 83 -4.43 -4.49 -11.13
N ILE A 84 -3.29 -5.13 -10.87
CA ILE A 84 -2.70 -6.14 -11.75
C ILE A 84 -3.63 -7.34 -11.90
N LEU A 85 -4.20 -7.82 -10.80
CA LEU A 85 -5.13 -8.94 -10.81
C LEU A 85 -6.36 -8.63 -11.66
N LEU A 86 -6.99 -7.48 -11.43
CA LEU A 86 -8.17 -7.05 -12.18
C LEU A 86 -7.86 -6.85 -13.66
N SER A 87 -6.71 -6.25 -13.99
CA SER A 87 -6.29 -6.05 -15.38
C SER A 87 -6.09 -7.38 -16.13
N ARG A 88 -5.63 -8.42 -15.41
CA ARG A 88 -5.50 -9.78 -15.97
C ARG A 88 -6.85 -10.49 -16.10
N MET A 89 -7.74 -10.32 -15.12
CA MET A 89 -9.07 -10.95 -15.13
C MET A 89 -10.02 -10.31 -16.15
N TYR A 90 -9.90 -8.99 -16.35
CA TYR A 90 -10.75 -8.18 -17.23
C TYR A 90 -9.88 -7.41 -18.24
N PRO A 91 -9.23 -8.09 -19.20
CA PRO A 91 -8.29 -7.46 -20.13
C PRO A 91 -8.99 -6.55 -21.15
N GLU A 92 -10.27 -6.77 -21.42
CA GLU A 92 -11.08 -5.92 -22.29
C GLU A 92 -12.18 -5.24 -21.48
N ALA A 93 -12.24 -3.91 -21.58
CA ALA A 93 -13.31 -3.13 -21.00
C ALA A 93 -14.61 -3.43 -21.76
N THR A 94 -15.52 -4.20 -21.16
CA THR A 94 -16.87 -4.35 -21.68
C THR A 94 -17.62 -3.05 -21.40
N ASN A 95 -17.80 -2.23 -22.44
CA ASN A 95 -18.38 -0.89 -22.37
C ASN A 95 -19.90 -0.88 -22.07
N LYS A 96 -20.37 -1.75 -21.16
CA LYS A 96 -21.79 -1.97 -20.82
C LYS A 96 -22.18 -1.42 -19.46
N LEU A 97 -21.42 -0.48 -18.90
CA LEU A 97 -21.94 0.37 -17.83
C LEU A 97 -22.94 1.36 -18.44
N LYS A 98 -24.21 0.95 -18.55
CA LYS A 98 -25.30 1.92 -18.60
C LYS A 98 -25.42 2.51 -17.20
N ILE A 99 -24.68 3.60 -16.95
CA ILE A 99 -24.93 4.45 -15.80
C ILE A 99 -26.40 4.88 -15.92
N GLN A 100 -27.22 4.56 -14.93
CA GLN A 100 -28.60 5.07 -14.88
C GLN A 100 -28.49 6.60 -14.87
N MET A 101 -29.08 7.25 -15.88
CA MET A 101 -28.95 8.68 -16.15
C MET A 101 -29.52 9.60 -15.04
N GLU A 102 -29.88 9.08 -13.88
CA GLU A 102 -30.31 9.88 -12.72
C GLU A 102 -29.12 10.47 -11.94
N GLN A 103 -27.88 10.03 -12.21
CA GLN A 103 -26.68 10.52 -11.51
C GLN A 103 -25.75 11.38 -12.37
N THR A 104 -26.09 11.65 -13.63
CA THR A 104 -25.26 12.46 -14.56
C THR A 104 -24.97 13.86 -14.01
N ASP A 105 -25.94 14.50 -13.36
CA ASP A 105 -25.75 15.83 -12.76
C ASP A 105 -24.64 15.86 -11.70
N ILE A 106 -24.46 14.76 -10.95
CA ILE A 106 -23.41 14.64 -9.93
C ILE A 106 -22.04 14.46 -10.60
N PHE A 107 -21.98 13.63 -11.65
CA PHE A 107 -20.75 13.42 -12.42
C PHE A 107 -20.31 14.70 -13.15
N GLU A 108 -21.25 15.42 -13.75
CA GLU A 108 -20.98 16.71 -14.42
C GLU A 108 -20.45 17.73 -13.43
N LYS A 109 -21.12 17.91 -12.29
CA LYS A 109 -20.65 18.80 -11.21
C LYS A 109 -19.29 18.37 -10.66
N TYR A 110 -19.04 17.08 -10.53
CA TYR A 110 -17.74 16.56 -10.09
C TYR A 110 -16.63 16.90 -11.08
N PHE A 111 -16.85 16.68 -12.38
CA PHE A 111 -15.89 17.00 -13.43
C PHE A 111 -15.63 18.50 -13.53
N GLU A 112 -16.67 19.32 -13.44
CA GLU A 112 -16.58 20.78 -13.47
C GLU A 112 -15.76 21.30 -12.28
N LYS A 113 -16.04 20.81 -11.06
CA LYS A 113 -15.24 21.16 -9.87
C LYS A 113 -13.80 20.68 -9.96
N LYS A 114 -13.55 19.51 -10.55
CA LYS A 114 -12.19 18.98 -10.73
C LYS A 114 -11.38 19.81 -11.73
N GLN A 115 -12.01 20.31 -12.79
CA GLN A 115 -11.39 21.26 -13.70
C GLN A 115 -11.09 22.60 -13.01
N GLN A 116 -12.03 23.11 -12.20
CA GLN A 116 -11.81 24.33 -11.43
C GLN A 116 -10.63 24.20 -10.45
N ILE A 117 -10.53 23.06 -9.75
CA ILE A 117 -9.38 22.78 -8.86
C ILE A 117 -8.08 22.84 -9.65
N LYS A 118 -8.00 22.13 -10.79
CA LYS A 118 -6.79 22.11 -11.61
C LYS A 118 -6.39 23.51 -12.09
N HIS A 119 -7.36 24.30 -12.55
CA HIS A 119 -7.11 25.68 -13.00
C HIS A 119 -6.63 26.57 -11.86
N LEU A 120 -7.26 26.49 -10.68
CA LEU A 120 -6.84 27.24 -9.51
C LEU A 120 -5.47 26.80 -8.99
N GLU A 121 -5.14 25.52 -9.06
CA GLU A 121 -3.80 25.00 -8.73
C GLU A 121 -2.72 25.55 -9.69
N GLU A 122 -3.03 25.64 -10.98
CA GLU A 122 -2.15 26.26 -11.98
C GLU A 122 -1.95 27.76 -11.69
N GLU A 123 -3.02 28.52 -11.43
CA GLU A 123 -2.94 29.94 -11.06
C GLU A 123 -2.15 30.19 -9.76
N VAL A 124 -2.40 29.38 -8.72
CA VAL A 124 -1.66 29.47 -7.45
C VAL A 124 -0.18 29.15 -7.65
N SER A 125 0.15 28.17 -8.48
CA SER A 125 1.53 27.86 -8.85
C SER A 125 2.21 29.05 -9.54
N GLU A 126 1.52 29.73 -10.47
CA GLU A 126 2.06 30.91 -11.15
C GLU A 126 2.31 32.09 -10.20
N ILE A 127 1.42 32.32 -9.23
CA ILE A 127 1.59 33.39 -8.22
C ILE A 127 2.75 33.07 -7.25
N THR A 128 2.95 31.79 -6.93
CA THR A 128 3.99 31.35 -5.97
C THR A 128 5.40 31.37 -6.58
N LEU A 129 5.51 31.49 -7.90
CA LEU A 129 6.77 31.57 -8.67
C LEU A 129 7.29 33.02 -8.85
N ILE A 130 6.61 34.02 -8.30
CA ILE A 130 7.00 35.45 -8.26
C ILE A 130 7.48 35.82 -6.86
#